data_AF-A0A527DRQ9-F1
#
_entry.id   AF-A0A527DRQ9-F1
#
_cell.length_a   1.000
_cell.length_b   1.000
_cell.length_c   1.000
_cell.angle_alpha   90.00
_cell.angle_beta   90.00
_cell.angle_gamma   90.00
#
_symmetry.space_group_name_H-M   'P 1'
#
loop_
_entity.id
_entity.type
_entity.pdbx_description
1 polymer ?
#
loop_
_entity_poly.entity_id
_entity_poly.type
_entity_poly.pdbx_seq_one_letter_code
_entity_poly.pdbx_strand_id
1 'polypeptide(L)' 'MKLVSYWHDTAPVFSGGALGPVEGHYDAAIIGGGFTGLAAAHRLAKAGAKVAVL' A
#
# COMPACT_ATOMS: atom_id res chain seq x y z
N MET A 1 23.23 -6.98 21.76
CA MET A 1 22.89 -7.16 20.34
C MET A 1 21.40 -7.46 20.25
N LYS A 2 20.64 -6.74 19.43
CA LYS A 2 19.18 -6.95 19.29
C LYS A 2 18.97 -7.89 18.09
N LEU A 3 18.26 -9.01 18.27
CA LEU A 3 17.98 -9.99 17.21
C LEU A 3 16.71 -9.62 16.43
N VAL A 4 16.64 -8.39 15.93
CA VAL A 4 15.49 -7.88 15.20
C VAL A 4 15.94 -7.29 13.86
N SER A 5 15.03 -7.28 12.88
CA SER A 5 15.27 -6.61 11.59
C SER A 5 15.55 -5.12 11.83
N TYR A 6 16.74 -4.65 11.44
CA TYR A 6 17.11 -3.25 11.55
C TYR A 6 16.11 -2.32 10.86
N TRP A 7 15.59 -2.74 9.70
CA TRP A 7 14.60 -1.96 8.94
C TRP A 7 13.28 -1.82 9.70
N HIS A 8 12.78 -2.90 10.30
CA HIS A 8 11.54 -2.83 11.09
C HIS A 8 11.73 -2.11 12.43
N ASP A 9 12.94 -2.13 13.00
CA ASP A 9 13.24 -1.47 14.28
C ASP A 9 13.36 0.06 14.13
N THR A 10 13.77 0.54 12.95
CA THR A 10 14.08 1.96 12.72
C THR A 10 13.12 2.66 11.77
N ALA A 11 12.35 1.92 10.97
CA ALA A 11 11.36 2.52 10.09
C ALA A 11 10.25 3.20 10.90
N PRO A 12 9.84 4.42 10.55
CA PRO A 12 8.64 5.04 11.10
C PRO A 12 7.42 4.15 10.87
N VAL A 13 6.53 4.09 11.86
CA VAL A 13 5.25 3.39 11.69
C VAL A 13 4.45 4.11 10.60
N PHE A 14 4.00 3.35 9.62
CA PHE A 14 3.11 3.88 8.59
C PHE A 14 1.72 4.12 9.18
N SER A 15 1.26 5.38 9.16
CA SER A 15 -0.07 5.79 9.63
C SER A 15 -0.91 6.46 8.53
N GLY A 16 -0.50 6.33 7.26
CA GLY A 16 -1.16 6.97 6.12
C GLY A 16 -2.22 6.11 5.44
N GLY A 17 -2.52 4.93 5.99
CA GLY A 17 -3.54 4.03 5.45
C GLY A 17 -4.95 4.55 5.70
N ALA A 18 -5.89 4.14 4.85
CA ALA A 18 -7.32 4.36 5.12
C ALA A 18 -7.72 3.63 6.41
N LEU A 19 -8.50 4.29 7.27
CA LEU A 19 -9.00 3.71 8.50
C LEU A 19 -10.24 2.84 8.21
N GLY A 20 -10.35 1.74 8.97
CA GLY A 20 -11.46 0.80 8.85
C GLY A 20 -11.18 -0.37 7.90
N PRO A 21 -12.13 -1.32 7.80
CA PRO A 21 -12.00 -2.46 6.90
C PRO A 21 -12.00 -2.04 5.43
N VAL A 22 -11.38 -2.87 4.59
CA VAL A 22 -11.48 -2.73 3.12
C VAL A 22 -12.87 -3.19 2.70
N GLU A 23 -13.71 -2.25 2.25
CA GLU A 23 -15.11 -2.50 1.91
C GLU A 23 -15.48 -1.97 0.51
N GLY A 24 -16.52 -2.58 -0.09
CA GLY A 24 -17.06 -2.21 -1.38
C GLY A 24 -16.35 -2.83 -2.57
N HIS A 25 -16.65 -2.33 -3.78
CA HIS A 25 -16.09 -2.82 -5.03
C HIS A 25 -14.90 -1.97 -5.49
N TYR A 26 -13.88 -2.63 -6.04
CA TYR A 26 -12.70 -2.04 -6.67
C TYR A 26 -12.41 -2.80 -7.96
N ASP A 27 -11.90 -2.10 -8.98
CA ASP A 27 -11.55 -2.70 -10.26
C ASP A 27 -10.23 -3.49 -10.17
N ALA A 28 -9.34 -3.09 -9.25
CA ALA A 28 -8.08 -3.79 -9.00
C ALA A 28 -7.60 -3.64 -7.55
N ALA A 29 -6.93 -4.68 -7.04
CA ALA A 29 -6.17 -4.66 -5.80
C ALA A 29 -4.69 -4.87 -6.08
N ILE A 30 -3.84 -3.99 -5.55
CA ILE A 30 -2.38 -4.05 -5.68
C ILE A 30 -1.79 -4.41 -4.32
N ILE A 31 -1.06 -5.52 -4.27
CA ILE A 31 -0.39 -5.96 -3.04
C ILE A 31 1.04 -5.39 -3.01
N GLY A 32 1.30 -4.51 -2.05
CA GLY A 32 2.60 -3.88 -1.82
C GLY A 32 2.64 -2.41 -2.26
N GLY A 33 2.77 -1.50 -1.29
CA GLY A 33 2.99 -0.06 -1.48
C GLY A 33 4.42 0.35 -1.87
N GLY A 34 5.16 -0.51 -2.57
CA GLY A 34 6.50 -0.18 -3.08
C GLY A 34 6.46 0.64 -4.38
N PHE A 35 7.63 0.98 -4.93
CA PHE A 35 7.74 1.79 -6.14
C PHE A 35 6.92 1.24 -7.32
N THR A 36 7.05 -0.05 -7.60
CA THR A 36 6.34 -0.72 -8.71
C THR A 36 4.83 -0.78 -8.46
N GLY A 37 4.41 -1.12 -7.25
CA GLY A 37 2.99 -1.20 -6.89
C GLY A 37 2.30 0.16 -6.98
N LEU A 38 2.93 1.21 -6.45
CA LEU A 38 2.42 2.58 -6.55
C LEU A 38 2.41 3.09 -7.99
N ALA A 39 3.43 2.78 -8.80
CA ALA A 39 3.43 3.14 -10.22
C ALA A 39 2.29 2.47 -11.00
N ALA A 40 1.99 1.20 -10.69
CA ALA A 40 0.86 0.48 -11.27
C ALA A 40 -0.49 1.07 -10.81
N ALA A 41 -0.66 1.29 -9.51
CA ALA A 41 -1.86 1.89 -8.94
C ALA A 41 -2.12 3.29 -9.51
N HIS A 42 -1.08 4.12 -9.61
CA HIS A 42 -1.17 5.45 -10.19
C HIS A 42 -1.59 5.41 -11.68
N ARG A 43 -1.02 4.50 -12.48
CA ARG A 43 -1.41 4.34 -13.89
C ARG A 43 -2.87 3.90 -14.04
N LEU A 44 -3.30 2.91 -13.27
CA LEU A 44 -4.68 2.41 -13.29
C LEU A 44 -5.68 3.48 -12.83
N ALA A 45 -5.38 4.18 -11.74
CA ALA A 45 -6.22 5.27 -11.24
C ALA A 45 -6.35 6.40 -12.27
N LYS A 46 -5.26 6.77 -12.96
CA LYS A 46 -5.31 7.76 -14.05
C LYS A 46 -6.16 7.31 -15.25
N ALA A 47 -6.31 6.00 -15.46
CA ALA A 47 -7.19 5.44 -16.49
C ALA A 47 -8.67 5.36 -16.03
N GLY A 48 -8.99 5.83 -14.82
CA GLY A 48 -10.34 5.85 -14.26
C GLY A 48 -10.72 4.62 -13.42
N ALA A 49 -9.80 3.67 -13.23
CA ALA A 49 -10.05 2.51 -12.40
C ALA A 49 -10.03 2.87 -10.90
N LYS A 50 -10.95 2.30 -10.13
CA LYS A 50 -10.96 2.34 -8.68
C LYS A 50 -10.00 1.28 -8.13
N VAL A 51 -8.87 1.70 -7.58
CA VAL A 51 -7.79 0.81 -7.15
C VAL A 51 -7.65 0.82 -5.62
N ALA A 52 -7.45 -0.35 -5.02
CA ALA A 52 -7.01 -0.50 -3.64
C ALA A 52 -5.52 -0.90 -3.60
N VAL A 53 -4.73 -0.30 -2.71
CA VAL A 53 -3.34 -0.71 -2.42
C VAL A 53 -3.31 -1.26 -1.01
N LEU A 54 -2.76 -2.48 -0.86
CA LEU A 54 -2.73 -3.25 0.39
C LEU A 54 -1.30 -3.54 0.82
#